data_AF-G7SD83-F1
#
_entry.id   AF-G7SD83-F1
#
_cell.length_a   1.000
_cell.length_b   1.000
_cell.length_c   1.000
_cell.angle_alpha   90.00
_cell.angle_beta   90.00
_cell.angle_gamma   90.00
#
_symmetry.space_group_name_H-M   'P 1'
#
loop_
_entity.id
_entity.type
_entity.pdbx_description
1 polymer ?
#
loop_
_entity_poly.entity_id
_entity_poly.type
_entity_poly.pdbx_seq_one_letter_code
_entity_poly.pdbx_strand_id
1 'polypeptide(L)'
;MRSKRFQGLVGLALIASLLNPLPWLGQSSLFESTKVLAAEEETPPEDEILPDANQLKAIIDFTKLNDELESLIDSNPEEAGYLVEDEQAKVDRWKAYLAQTADGKAQAARWDALVARLNGGGSTPTPTPTPNPDPVVTTRTETIAITTVYTADANLEANKQVETFAGVAGVKTYTTTDGVEDAGVVTVAMQPRQVTVGTKSTVVTESIPAPKDIEELDANLEVGARVLKKVAVPGTKTTTTSYTLNTDTGIAVANAPVETIVEGTAAVYLVGTKTTNLPVVTTKEVVETQVVAFETIREDDPNLEVGKEVDEPEGVNGERTIFYTVRKTDGVEKARTVKSDSITPPATAKVMRVGPKPVHVPVVTTEEVVETQVVAFETIREDDPNLEVGKEVVETEGVNGERTIVYTVTKTDGVETARTVKSDSITTPATAKVIKVGTKPVRVPVVTTEEVVETQVVAFETIREDDPKHLKLFVKMIQISK
;
A
#
# COMPACT_ATOMS: atom_id res chain seq x y z
N MET A 1 0.01 45.68 29.16
CA MET A 1 -0.56 45.35 30.50
C MET A 1 0.49 44.54 31.24
N ARG A 2 1.42 45.19 31.94
CA ARG A 2 1.48 45.38 33.41
C ARG A 2 1.22 44.11 34.25
N SER A 3 2.28 43.75 34.99
CA SER A 3 2.28 43.15 36.35
C SER A 3 2.15 41.61 36.39
N LYS A 4 2.90 40.83 37.20
CA LYS A 4 3.60 41.06 38.47
C LYS A 4 4.79 40.09 38.63
N ARG A 5 5.84 40.58 39.30
CA ARG A 5 6.93 39.80 39.91
C ARG A 5 6.42 39.16 41.21
N PHE A 6 6.90 37.96 41.54
CA PHE A 6 6.91 37.46 42.91
C PHE A 6 8.34 37.08 43.30
N GLN A 7 8.86 37.83 44.26
CA GLN A 7 9.98 37.43 45.11
C GLN A 7 9.42 36.88 46.42
N GLY A 8 10.16 35.94 46.99
CA GLY A 8 10.13 35.51 48.38
C GLY A 8 10.89 34.18 48.47
N LEU A 9 11.58 33.80 49.53
CA LEU A 9 12.26 34.47 50.63
C LEU A 9 13.04 33.31 51.32
N VAL A 10 14.21 33.62 51.87
CA VAL A 10 15.11 32.80 52.69
C VAL A 10 14.40 31.97 53.79
N GLY A 11 14.93 30.76 54.10
CA GLY A 11 14.61 30.03 55.34
C GLY A 11 15.54 28.84 55.61
N LEU A 12 16.34 28.95 56.68
CA LEU A 12 17.38 28.04 57.18
C LEU A 12 16.83 26.76 57.86
N ALA A 13 17.62 25.68 57.74
CA ALA A 13 17.91 24.58 58.68
C ALA A 13 16.84 24.00 59.64
N LEU A 14 16.70 22.67 59.62
CA LEU A 14 16.45 21.89 60.84
C LEU A 14 17.03 20.46 60.75
N ILE A 15 17.73 20.12 61.83
CA ILE A 15 18.44 18.90 62.18
C ILE A 15 17.43 17.76 62.42
N ALA A 16 17.75 16.53 61.97
CA ALA A 16 17.18 15.32 62.55
C ALA A 16 18.25 14.22 62.58
N SER A 17 18.89 14.14 63.74
CA SER A 17 19.65 13.00 64.23
C SER A 17 18.68 11.86 64.60
N LEU A 18 18.97 10.64 64.18
CA LEU A 18 18.42 9.41 64.77
C LEU A 18 19.55 8.39 64.94
N LEU A 19 20.06 8.32 66.17
CA LEU A 19 20.64 7.12 66.82
C LEU A 19 19.66 5.94 66.65
N ASN A 20 20.03 4.66 66.50
CA ASN A 20 20.88 3.76 67.32
C ASN A 20 20.69 2.31 66.73
N PRO A 21 21.20 1.17 67.29
CA PRO A 21 22.52 0.84 67.85
C PRO A 21 23.09 -0.58 67.45
N LEU A 22 24.41 -0.75 67.67
CA LEU A 22 25.13 -1.92 68.24
C LEU A 22 25.37 -3.24 67.42
N PRO A 23 26.39 -4.06 67.83
CA PRO A 23 27.36 -4.73 66.95
C PRO A 23 27.39 -6.27 67.12
N TRP A 24 28.15 -6.99 66.27
CA TRP A 24 28.98 -8.13 66.69
C TRP A 24 29.96 -8.58 65.59
N LEU A 25 30.99 -9.31 66.04
CA LEU A 25 32.21 -9.79 65.38
C LEU A 25 32.00 -10.76 64.21
N GLY A 26 32.99 -10.81 63.32
CA GLY A 26 33.30 -11.97 62.49
C GLY A 26 34.69 -11.85 61.87
N GLN A 27 35.68 -12.51 62.46
CA GLN A 27 37.00 -12.76 61.87
C GLN A 27 36.85 -13.52 60.55
N SER A 28 37.61 -13.12 59.53
CA SER A 28 38.23 -14.09 58.62
C SER A 28 39.43 -13.44 57.92
N SER A 29 40.55 -14.15 58.06
CA SER A 29 41.83 -13.97 57.41
C SER A 29 41.72 -14.04 55.88
N LEU A 30 42.35 -13.10 55.19
CA LEU A 30 42.67 -13.20 53.76
C LEU A 30 43.75 -12.17 53.46
N PHE A 31 45.01 -12.60 53.35
CA PHE A 31 45.97 -12.16 52.33
C PHE A 31 47.18 -13.11 52.39
N GLU A 32 47.14 -14.12 51.53
CA GLU A 32 48.29 -14.92 51.16
C GLU A 32 49.00 -14.27 49.97
N SER A 33 50.33 -14.18 50.11
CA SER A 33 51.37 -14.30 49.08
C SER A 33 51.31 -13.40 47.84
N THR A 34 52.07 -12.31 47.90
CA THR A 34 52.86 -11.86 46.75
C THR A 34 54.24 -12.50 46.83
N LYS A 35 54.55 -13.31 45.82
CA LYS A 35 55.81 -14.01 45.59
C LYS A 35 56.84 -12.99 45.09
N VAL A 36 57.95 -12.80 45.81
CA VAL A 36 59.12 -12.07 45.31
C VAL A 36 60.32 -13.02 45.33
N LEU A 37 61.03 -13.04 44.21
CA LEU A 37 62.10 -13.97 43.86
C LEU A 37 63.32 -13.83 44.77
N ALA A 38 63.88 -14.98 45.14
CA ALA A 38 65.17 -15.11 45.81
C ALA A 38 66.32 -14.77 44.83
N ALA A 39 67.28 -14.00 45.32
CA ALA A 39 68.61 -13.87 44.73
C ALA A 39 69.63 -14.06 45.86
N GLU A 40 70.34 -15.20 45.73
CA GLU A 40 71.69 -15.59 46.15
C GLU A 40 72.30 -15.11 47.49
N GLU A 41 72.77 -16.12 48.22
CA GLU A 41 73.48 -16.10 49.50
C GLU A 41 74.74 -15.20 49.48
N GLU A 42 74.73 -14.16 50.30
CA GLU A 42 75.90 -13.74 51.05
C GLU A 42 75.75 -14.27 52.47
N THR A 43 76.76 -15.00 52.95
CA THR A 43 76.85 -15.47 54.34
C THR A 43 76.66 -14.28 55.30
N PRO A 44 75.69 -14.31 56.23
CA PRO A 44 75.49 -13.20 57.14
C PRO A 44 76.73 -13.04 58.04
N PRO A 45 77.18 -11.79 58.34
CA PRO A 45 78.12 -11.58 59.44
C PRO A 45 77.51 -12.16 60.73
N GLU A 46 78.33 -12.67 61.65
CA GLU A 46 77.86 -13.14 62.97
C GLU A 46 76.87 -12.12 63.54
N ASP A 47 75.61 -12.52 63.74
CA ASP A 47 74.54 -11.66 64.24
C ASP A 47 74.97 -11.07 65.59
N GLU A 48 75.48 -9.84 65.55
CA GLU A 48 75.83 -9.07 66.74
C GLU A 48 74.51 -8.72 67.43
N ILE A 49 74.25 -9.40 68.56
CA ILE A 49 72.96 -9.30 69.25
C ILE A 49 72.82 -7.86 69.75
N LEU A 50 71.81 -7.16 69.21
CA LEU A 50 71.42 -5.84 69.72
C LEU A 50 71.07 -5.98 71.22
N PRO A 51 71.72 -5.22 72.12
CA PRO A 51 71.53 -5.38 73.55
C PRO A 51 70.07 -5.14 73.95
N ASP A 52 69.53 -6.02 74.80
CA ASP A 52 68.21 -5.79 75.39
C ASP A 52 68.22 -4.58 76.34
N ALA A 53 67.04 -4.14 76.79
CA ALA A 53 66.93 -2.96 77.67
C ALA A 53 67.72 -3.07 78.99
N ASN A 54 67.93 -4.29 79.51
CA ASN A 54 68.72 -4.51 80.73
C ASN A 54 70.22 -4.53 80.42
N GLN A 55 70.62 -5.09 79.28
CA GLN A 55 71.98 -5.05 78.78
C GLN A 55 72.41 -3.62 78.43
N LEU A 56 71.54 -2.82 77.79
CA LEU A 56 71.77 -1.39 77.55
C LEU A 56 71.98 -0.62 78.85
N LYS A 57 71.17 -0.90 79.89
CA LYS A 57 71.35 -0.30 81.20
C LYS A 57 72.70 -0.71 81.82
N ALA A 58 73.09 -1.98 81.71
CA ALA A 58 74.39 -2.44 82.19
C ALA A 58 75.56 -1.82 81.41
N ILE A 59 75.43 -1.59 80.10
CA ILE A 59 76.44 -0.89 79.28
C ILE A 59 76.59 0.57 79.73
N ILE A 60 75.48 1.27 80.00
CA ILE A 60 75.50 2.66 80.50
C ILE A 60 76.17 2.73 81.87
N ASP A 61 75.82 1.81 82.78
CA ASP A 61 76.39 1.77 84.12
C ASP A 61 77.89 1.40 84.08
N PHE A 62 78.31 0.51 83.17
CA PHE A 62 79.72 0.17 82.96
C PHE A 62 80.51 1.32 82.34
N THR A 63 79.91 2.07 81.41
CA THR A 63 80.53 3.27 80.82
C THR A 63 80.82 4.33 81.88
N LYS A 64 79.84 4.61 82.76
CA LYS A 64 80.04 5.58 83.86
C LYS A 64 81.17 5.17 84.80
N LEU A 65 81.27 3.89 85.10
CA LEU A 65 82.33 3.36 85.95
C LEU A 65 83.71 3.48 85.29
N ASN A 66 83.81 3.24 83.97
CA ASN A 66 85.03 3.49 83.20
C ASN A 66 85.42 4.98 83.21
N ASP A 67 84.46 5.89 83.04
CA ASP A 67 84.71 7.34 83.06
C ASP A 67 85.16 7.81 84.46
N GLU A 68 84.58 7.26 85.53
CA GLU A 68 84.99 7.52 86.91
C GLU A 68 86.41 7.01 87.19
N LEU A 69 86.71 5.78 86.77
CA LEU A 69 88.06 5.22 86.88
C LEU A 69 89.09 6.06 86.10
N GLU A 70 88.77 6.45 84.88
CA GLU A 70 89.64 7.30 84.06
C GLU A 70 89.92 8.65 84.72
N SER A 71 88.87 9.30 85.28
CA SER A 71 89.03 10.54 86.03
C SER A 71 89.88 10.36 87.29
N LEU A 72 89.71 9.27 88.03
CA LEU A 72 90.50 9.00 89.23
C LEU A 72 91.95 8.65 88.90
N ILE A 73 92.23 7.94 87.81
CA ILE A 73 93.61 7.65 87.37
C ILE A 73 94.40 8.95 87.17
N ASP A 74 93.76 9.98 86.60
CA ASP A 74 94.42 11.26 86.29
C ASP A 74 94.51 12.22 87.49
N SER A 75 93.60 12.09 88.47
CA SER A 75 93.47 13.02 89.60
C SER A 75 93.94 12.46 90.94
N ASN A 76 93.66 11.19 91.23
CA ASN A 76 94.02 10.50 92.46
C ASN A 76 94.23 8.98 92.23
N PRO A 77 95.42 8.55 91.77
CA PRO A 77 95.66 7.15 91.39
C PRO A 77 95.56 6.17 92.56
N GLU A 78 95.75 6.60 93.81
CA GLU A 78 95.57 5.74 94.98
C GLU A 78 94.08 5.38 95.19
N GLU A 79 93.19 6.36 95.01
CA GLU A 79 91.73 6.18 95.06
C GLU A 79 91.21 5.40 93.84
N ALA A 80 91.83 5.57 92.68
CA ALA A 80 91.59 4.71 91.52
C ALA A 80 91.90 3.23 91.82
N GLY A 81 92.97 2.95 92.58
CA GLY A 81 93.32 1.60 93.03
C GLY A 81 92.22 0.97 93.87
N TYR A 82 91.69 1.72 94.85
CA TYR A 82 90.57 1.25 95.68
C TYR A 82 89.29 1.03 94.88
N LEU A 83 88.98 1.91 93.92
CA LEU A 83 87.80 1.73 93.05
C LEU A 83 87.90 0.46 92.21
N VAL A 84 89.07 0.18 91.63
CA VAL A 84 89.31 -1.06 90.88
C VAL A 84 89.09 -2.27 91.76
N GLU A 85 89.63 -2.28 92.99
CA GLU A 85 89.47 -3.40 93.92
C GLU A 85 88.02 -3.61 94.37
N ASP A 86 87.28 -2.54 94.69
CA ASP A 86 85.91 -2.62 95.22
C ASP A 86 84.90 -3.02 94.13
N GLU A 87 85.10 -2.55 92.90
CA GLU A 87 84.15 -2.76 91.80
C GLU A 87 84.53 -3.94 90.87
N GLN A 88 85.70 -4.58 91.07
CA GLN A 88 86.19 -5.69 90.23
C GLN A 88 85.15 -6.81 90.05
N ALA A 89 84.51 -7.24 91.14
CA ALA A 89 83.53 -8.33 91.11
C ALA A 89 82.25 -7.96 90.32
N LYS A 90 81.91 -6.68 90.25
CA LYS A 90 80.77 -6.19 89.47
C LYS A 90 81.14 -6.06 88.00
N VAL A 91 82.34 -5.56 87.71
CA VAL A 91 82.90 -5.50 86.35
C VAL A 91 82.99 -6.90 85.75
N ASP A 92 83.48 -7.90 86.46
CA ASP A 92 83.57 -9.27 85.95
C ASP A 92 82.18 -9.86 85.61
N ARG A 93 81.16 -9.55 86.42
CA ARG A 93 79.76 -9.91 86.12
C ARG A 93 79.26 -9.20 84.85
N TRP A 94 79.57 -7.92 84.67
CA TRP A 94 79.20 -7.19 83.46
C TRP A 94 79.95 -7.68 82.22
N LYS A 95 81.26 -7.98 82.32
CA LYS A 95 82.04 -8.58 81.23
C LYS A 95 81.42 -9.89 80.75
N ALA A 96 81.00 -10.76 81.68
CA ALA A 96 80.33 -12.01 81.34
C ALA A 96 78.92 -11.79 80.76
N TYR A 97 78.12 -10.89 81.37
CA TYR A 97 76.75 -10.63 80.96
C TYR A 97 76.63 -9.93 79.59
N LEU A 98 77.64 -9.13 79.24
CA LEU A 98 77.68 -8.33 78.01
C LEU A 98 78.64 -8.92 76.96
N ALA A 99 79.18 -10.12 77.18
CA ALA A 99 80.19 -10.75 76.32
C ALA A 99 79.77 -10.95 74.86
N GLN A 100 78.46 -10.94 74.56
CA GLN A 100 77.91 -11.11 73.21
C GLN A 100 77.53 -9.79 72.53
N THR A 101 77.71 -8.64 73.21
CA THR A 101 77.37 -7.30 72.68
C THR A 101 78.64 -6.54 72.28
N ALA A 102 78.61 -5.82 71.16
CA ALA A 102 79.74 -5.02 70.66
C ALA A 102 80.22 -4.00 71.71
N ASP A 103 79.26 -3.24 72.24
CA ASP A 103 79.51 -2.18 73.23
C ASP A 103 80.00 -2.75 74.55
N GLY A 104 79.46 -3.89 74.99
CA GLY A 104 79.93 -4.60 76.18
C GLY A 104 81.39 -5.03 76.09
N LYS A 105 81.79 -5.59 74.93
CA LYS A 105 83.19 -5.94 74.65
C LYS A 105 84.08 -4.69 74.62
N ALA A 106 83.61 -3.59 74.04
CA ALA A 106 84.35 -2.33 74.00
C ALA A 106 84.56 -1.73 75.41
N GLN A 107 83.53 -1.73 76.27
CA GLN A 107 83.65 -1.26 77.65
C GLN A 107 84.55 -2.17 78.50
N ALA A 108 84.53 -3.48 78.27
CA ALA A 108 85.44 -4.42 78.92
C ALA A 108 86.91 -4.15 78.56
N ALA A 109 87.19 -3.93 77.27
CA ALA A 109 88.53 -3.59 76.80
C ALA A 109 89.01 -2.23 77.34
N ARG A 110 88.10 -1.25 77.46
CA ARG A 110 88.39 0.06 78.05
C ARG A 110 88.76 -0.07 79.53
N TRP A 111 88.02 -0.85 80.31
CA TRP A 111 88.34 -1.12 81.72
C TRP A 111 89.75 -1.72 81.86
N ASP A 112 90.08 -2.74 81.05
CA ASP A 112 91.39 -3.39 81.11
C ASP A 112 92.53 -2.46 80.73
N ALA A 113 92.32 -1.57 79.75
CA ALA A 113 93.29 -0.55 79.38
C ALA A 113 93.52 0.48 80.49
N LEU A 114 92.46 0.92 81.17
CA LEU A 114 92.54 1.85 82.29
C LEU A 114 93.25 1.24 83.50
N VAL A 115 92.94 -0.01 83.85
CA VAL A 115 93.65 -0.75 84.90
C VAL A 115 95.13 -0.94 84.55
N ALA A 116 95.46 -1.20 83.28
CA ALA A 116 96.85 -1.27 82.83
C ALA A 116 97.57 0.09 82.95
N ARG A 117 96.87 1.19 82.64
CA ARG A 117 97.38 2.56 82.80
C ARG A 117 97.67 2.88 84.27
N LEU A 118 96.76 2.51 85.18
CA LEU A 118 96.92 2.68 86.62
C LEU A 118 98.14 1.93 87.17
N ASN A 119 98.33 0.68 86.74
CA ASN A 119 99.42 -0.18 87.20
C ASN A 119 100.79 0.14 86.55
N GLY A 120 100.82 0.99 85.51
CA GLY A 120 101.99 1.26 84.67
C GLY A 120 102.75 2.56 84.97
N GLY A 121 102.54 3.21 86.12
CA GLY A 121 103.08 4.54 86.40
C GLY A 121 104.62 4.66 86.31
N GLY A 122 105.12 5.49 85.39
CA GLY A 122 106.51 5.99 85.46
C GLY A 122 107.12 6.58 84.18
N SER A 123 106.85 7.84 83.85
CA SER A 123 107.91 8.87 83.63
C SER A 123 107.31 10.23 83.24
N THR A 124 107.71 11.26 83.98
CA THR A 124 107.31 12.68 83.88
C THR A 124 108.34 13.51 83.07
N PRO A 125 108.00 14.76 82.65
CA PRO A 125 108.34 15.33 81.36
C PRO A 125 109.54 16.28 81.35
N THR A 126 110.04 16.62 80.15
CA THR A 126 110.95 17.75 79.90
C THR A 126 110.25 18.76 78.96
N PRO A 127 110.37 20.08 79.17
CA PRO A 127 109.44 21.05 78.61
C PRO A 127 109.86 21.56 77.23
N THR A 128 109.01 21.42 76.21
CA THR A 128 108.99 22.25 74.99
C THR A 128 107.68 22.00 74.21
N PRO A 129 107.31 22.91 73.30
CA PRO A 129 106.30 23.95 73.49
C PRO A 129 104.87 23.40 73.54
N THR A 130 103.94 24.17 74.11
CA THR A 130 102.49 23.92 74.05
C THR A 130 102.03 23.37 72.69
N PRO A 131 101.33 22.21 72.62
CA PRO A 131 100.45 21.99 71.50
C PRO A 131 99.41 23.11 71.58
N ASN A 132 99.26 23.84 70.49
CA ASN A 132 98.14 24.73 70.27
C ASN A 132 96.87 24.01 70.76
N PRO A 133 95.99 24.62 71.59
CA PRO A 133 94.77 23.95 72.02
C PRO A 133 94.09 23.36 70.79
N ASP A 134 93.68 22.08 70.87
CA ASP A 134 92.87 21.50 69.80
C ASP A 134 91.69 22.46 69.57
N PRO A 135 91.44 22.83 68.31
CA PRO A 135 90.42 23.83 68.02
C PRO A 135 89.11 23.45 68.68
N VAL A 136 88.49 24.37 69.42
CA VAL A 136 87.19 24.11 70.03
C VAL A 136 86.15 24.13 68.90
N VAL A 137 85.70 22.94 68.50
CA VAL A 137 84.67 22.77 67.47
C VAL A 137 83.32 22.55 68.13
N THR A 138 82.35 23.42 67.83
CA THR A 138 80.94 23.23 68.23
C THR A 138 80.05 23.30 66.99
N THR A 139 78.95 22.55 67.00
CA THR A 139 78.00 22.51 65.88
C THR A 139 76.61 22.94 66.31
N ARG A 140 75.93 23.71 65.46
CA ARG A 140 74.51 24.04 65.61
C ARG A 140 73.78 23.72 64.31
N THR A 141 72.52 23.31 64.42
CA THR A 141 71.66 23.02 63.26
C THR A 141 70.52 24.01 63.13
N GLU A 142 70.14 24.32 61.89
CA GLU A 142 68.96 25.09 61.52
C GLU A 142 68.10 24.28 60.55
N THR A 143 66.79 24.30 60.75
CA THR A 143 65.84 23.55 59.94
C THR A 143 65.42 24.34 58.71
N ILE A 144 65.52 23.75 57.52
CA ILE A 144 64.98 24.28 56.28
C ILE A 144 63.53 23.80 56.16
N ALA A 145 62.58 24.74 56.14
CA ALA A 145 61.15 24.44 56.11
C ALA A 145 60.73 23.67 54.84
N ILE A 146 59.80 22.73 55.00
CA ILE A 146 59.24 21.94 53.89
C ILE A 146 58.38 22.84 53.00
N THR A 147 58.63 22.84 51.69
CA THR A 147 57.73 23.44 50.69
C THR A 147 56.72 22.40 50.17
N THR A 148 55.63 22.86 49.55
CA THR A 148 54.63 21.96 48.93
C THR A 148 54.66 22.11 47.41
N VAL A 149 54.62 20.99 46.69
CA VAL A 149 54.48 20.93 45.23
C VAL A 149 53.16 20.26 44.91
N TYR A 150 52.32 20.97 44.16
CA TYR A 150 51.03 20.46 43.69
C TYR A 150 51.15 19.90 42.27
N THR A 151 50.56 18.73 42.04
CA THR A 151 50.50 18.08 40.72
C THR A 151 49.05 17.76 40.37
N ALA A 152 48.69 17.87 39.09
CA ALA A 152 47.31 17.63 38.64
C ALA A 152 47.09 16.14 38.33
N ASP A 153 45.94 15.61 38.72
CA ASP A 153 45.46 14.29 38.30
C ASP A 153 44.08 14.40 37.63
N ALA A 154 44.01 14.02 36.35
CA ALA A 154 42.80 14.08 35.54
C ALA A 154 41.76 13.00 35.87
N ASN A 155 42.13 11.99 36.67
CA ASN A 155 41.25 10.89 37.08
C ASN A 155 40.63 11.11 38.47
N LEU A 156 41.19 12.03 39.24
CA LEU A 156 40.75 12.38 40.59
C LEU A 156 39.73 13.52 40.54
N GLU A 157 38.66 13.41 41.34
CA GLU A 157 37.58 14.41 41.40
C GLU A 157 38.12 15.82 41.68
N ALA A 158 37.55 16.83 41.00
CA ALA A 158 38.02 18.20 41.09
C ALA A 158 38.16 18.67 42.55
N ASN A 159 39.30 19.27 42.88
CA ASN A 159 39.68 19.73 44.23
C ASN A 159 39.86 18.66 45.31
N LYS A 160 39.71 17.37 44.99
CA LYS A 160 40.13 16.30 45.91
C LYS A 160 41.64 16.25 45.95
N GLN A 161 42.22 16.28 47.14
CA GLN A 161 43.67 16.25 47.35
C GLN A 161 44.10 14.90 47.92
N VAL A 162 45.21 14.37 47.43
CA VAL A 162 45.87 13.17 47.94
C VAL A 162 47.33 13.50 48.18
N GLU A 163 47.76 13.37 49.42
CA GLU A 163 49.18 13.48 49.75
C GLU A 163 49.89 12.20 49.32
N THR A 164 50.86 12.34 48.42
CA THR A 164 51.68 11.22 47.94
C THR A 164 53.00 11.12 48.68
N PHE A 165 53.45 12.23 49.27
CA PHE A 165 54.67 12.30 50.07
C PHE A 165 54.61 13.46 51.06
N ALA A 166 54.86 13.19 52.35
CA ALA A 166 54.77 14.18 53.43
C ALA A 166 55.87 15.26 53.38
N GLY A 167 56.95 15.02 52.65
CA GLY A 167 58.14 15.88 52.66
C GLY A 167 59.11 15.53 53.80
N VAL A 168 60.35 15.97 53.65
CA VAL A 168 61.40 15.86 54.68
C VAL A 168 62.05 17.23 54.81
N ALA A 169 62.07 17.77 56.03
CA ALA A 169 62.72 19.06 56.30
C ALA A 169 64.23 18.96 56.04
N GLY A 170 64.80 20.01 55.46
CA GLY A 170 66.25 20.06 55.30
C GLY A 170 66.94 20.45 56.61
N VAL A 171 68.23 20.14 56.72
CA VAL A 171 69.06 20.53 57.85
C VAL A 171 70.29 21.24 57.32
N LYS A 172 70.54 22.44 57.85
CA LYS A 172 71.78 23.18 57.63
C LYS A 172 72.59 23.15 58.92
N THR A 173 73.81 22.63 58.85
CA THR A 173 74.72 22.54 60.00
C THR A 173 75.78 23.62 59.89
N TYR A 174 75.94 24.38 60.97
CA TYR A 174 76.99 25.37 61.13
C TYR A 174 78.08 24.80 62.02
N THR A 175 79.33 24.97 61.60
CA THR A 175 80.51 24.56 62.37
C THR A 175 81.21 25.80 62.87
N THR A 176 81.35 25.93 64.19
CA THR A 176 82.15 26.97 64.82
C THR A 176 83.46 26.38 65.27
N THR A 177 84.56 26.86 64.70
CA THR A 177 85.92 26.46 65.06
C THR A 177 86.62 27.66 65.68
N ASP A 178 87.04 27.54 66.94
CA ASP A 178 87.73 28.61 67.68
C ASP A 178 86.98 29.96 67.68
N GLY A 179 85.65 29.88 67.80
CA GLY A 179 84.76 31.05 67.86
C GLY A 179 84.40 31.68 66.52
N VAL A 180 84.86 31.12 65.39
CA VAL A 180 84.48 31.56 64.04
C VAL A 180 83.50 30.56 63.42
N GLU A 181 82.26 30.98 63.16
CA GLU A 181 81.21 30.18 62.51
C GLU A 181 81.39 30.19 60.99
N ASP A 182 81.25 29.02 60.34
CA ASP A 182 81.24 28.90 58.89
C ASP A 182 79.93 29.41 58.26
N ALA A 183 79.84 29.38 56.93
CA ALA A 183 78.61 29.78 56.23
C ALA A 183 77.44 28.79 56.41
N GLY A 184 77.67 27.67 57.10
CA GLY A 184 76.81 26.52 57.24
C GLY A 184 76.68 25.71 55.95
N VAL A 185 76.65 24.38 56.09
CA VAL A 185 76.50 23.43 54.98
C VAL A 185 75.15 22.74 55.10
N VAL A 186 74.45 22.57 53.98
CA VAL A 186 73.23 21.74 53.95
C VAL A 186 73.65 20.29 54.09
N THR A 187 73.44 19.71 55.26
CA THR A 187 73.78 18.33 55.60
C THR A 187 72.64 17.37 55.25
N VAL A 188 71.39 17.85 55.26
CA VAL A 188 70.22 17.14 54.77
C VAL A 188 69.47 18.04 53.79
N ALA A 189 69.32 17.61 52.54
CA ALA A 189 68.55 18.37 51.55
C ALA A 189 67.05 18.31 51.86
N MET A 190 66.36 19.45 51.73
CA MET A 190 64.90 19.51 51.83
C MET A 190 64.26 18.68 50.71
N GLN A 191 63.30 17.83 51.06
CA GLN A 191 62.40 17.19 50.10
C GLN A 191 61.00 17.79 50.23
N PRO A 192 60.40 18.34 49.16
CA PRO A 192 59.10 18.99 49.25
C PRO A 192 57.99 17.97 49.51
N ARG A 193 56.95 18.41 50.21
CA ARG A 193 55.67 17.68 50.30
C ARG A 193 55.04 17.61 48.91
N GLN A 194 54.60 16.43 48.49
CA GLN A 194 53.91 16.24 47.21
C GLN A 194 52.43 15.99 47.45
N VAL A 195 51.60 16.82 46.80
CA VAL A 195 50.14 16.71 46.86
C VAL A 195 49.60 16.64 45.44
N THR A 196 48.85 15.58 45.16
CA THR A 196 48.11 15.43 43.92
C THR A 196 46.73 16.03 44.08
N VAL A 197 46.32 16.90 43.16
CA VAL A 197 45.03 17.59 43.15
C VAL A 197 44.21 17.14 41.95
N GLY A 198 42.96 16.76 42.20
CA GLY A 198 42.08 16.29 41.16
C GLY A 198 41.61 17.40 40.22
N THR A 199 41.56 17.05 38.93
CA THR A 199 41.17 17.90 37.80
C THR A 199 40.22 17.17 36.84
N LYS A 200 39.61 16.06 37.27
CA LYS A 200 38.65 15.30 36.48
C LYS A 200 37.50 16.20 36.00
N SER A 201 37.28 16.21 34.69
CA SER A 201 36.23 17.00 34.07
C SER A 201 34.85 16.47 34.45
N THR A 202 33.90 17.39 34.60
CA THR A 202 32.48 17.06 34.84
C THR A 202 31.75 17.11 33.51
N VAL A 203 31.06 16.02 33.15
CA VAL A 203 30.30 15.91 31.90
C VAL A 203 28.83 15.70 32.24
N VAL A 204 27.98 16.63 31.82
CA VAL A 204 26.52 16.55 31.97
C VAL A 204 25.91 16.46 30.58
N THR A 205 25.05 15.46 30.37
CA THR A 205 24.34 15.29 29.10
C THR A 205 22.83 15.39 29.33
N GLU A 206 22.18 16.27 28.58
CA GLU A 206 20.75 16.50 28.59
C GLU A 206 20.13 16.10 27.26
N SER A 207 18.89 15.60 27.28
CA SER A 207 18.14 15.24 26.07
C SER A 207 17.45 16.47 25.49
N ILE A 208 17.61 16.70 24.18
CA ILE A 208 16.89 17.72 23.43
C ILE A 208 15.67 17.04 22.77
N PRO A 209 14.46 17.57 22.92
CA PRO A 209 13.28 17.04 22.24
C PRO A 209 13.50 16.86 20.74
N ALA A 210 13.02 15.76 20.18
CA ALA A 210 13.08 15.54 18.74
C ALA A 210 12.28 16.64 18.00
N PRO A 211 12.71 17.04 16.79
CA PRO A 211 11.95 17.98 15.98
C PRO A 211 10.61 17.40 15.54
N LYS A 212 9.71 18.26 15.07
CA LYS A 212 8.35 17.90 14.64
C LYS A 212 8.37 16.85 13.52
N ASP A 213 7.40 15.94 13.57
CA ASP A 213 7.15 14.93 12.54
C ASP A 213 7.13 15.51 11.11
N ILE A 214 7.72 14.76 10.19
CA ILE A 214 7.69 15.00 8.74
C ILE A 214 6.69 14.04 8.13
N GLU A 215 5.82 14.56 7.27
CA GLU A 215 4.81 13.77 6.55
C GLU A 215 5.17 13.71 5.06
N GLU A 216 5.40 12.49 4.57
CA GLU A 216 5.63 12.17 3.16
C GLU A 216 4.37 11.53 2.57
N LEU A 217 3.94 11.98 1.41
CA LEU A 217 2.73 11.44 0.77
C LEU A 217 3.05 10.10 0.09
N ASP A 218 2.17 9.11 0.28
CA ASP A 218 2.25 7.80 -0.35
C ASP A 218 0.96 7.51 -1.14
N ALA A 219 1.09 7.29 -2.45
CA ALA A 219 -0.02 7.00 -3.36
C ALA A 219 -0.53 5.55 -3.27
N ASN A 220 0.20 4.66 -2.57
CA ASN A 220 -0.20 3.26 -2.37
C ASN A 220 -1.01 3.06 -1.08
N LEU A 221 -0.90 3.99 -0.13
CA LEU A 221 -1.65 3.98 1.12
C LEU A 221 -3.02 4.66 0.94
N GLU A 222 -4.07 4.04 1.47
CA GLU A 222 -5.45 4.58 1.46
C GLU A 222 -5.52 5.96 2.11
N VAL A 223 -6.38 6.85 1.59
CA VAL A 223 -6.61 8.17 2.20
C VAL A 223 -6.97 8.03 3.68
N GLY A 224 -6.26 8.77 4.53
CA GLY A 224 -6.42 8.72 5.99
C GLY A 224 -5.50 7.72 6.70
N ALA A 225 -4.79 6.85 5.98
CA ALA A 225 -3.75 6.01 6.58
C ALA A 225 -2.50 6.84 6.93
N ARG A 226 -1.93 6.64 8.12
CA ARG A 226 -0.67 7.24 8.57
C ARG A 226 0.24 6.15 9.12
N VAL A 227 1.35 5.88 8.46
CA VAL A 227 2.27 4.77 8.78
C VAL A 227 3.66 5.29 9.10
N LEU A 228 4.25 4.81 10.18
CA LEU A 228 5.61 5.21 10.58
C LEU A 228 6.66 4.62 9.63
N LYS A 229 7.47 5.47 9.00
CA LYS A 229 8.61 5.09 8.15
C LYS A 229 9.94 5.17 8.88
N LYS A 230 10.12 6.18 9.74
CA LYS A 230 11.34 6.36 10.55
C LYS A 230 10.95 6.90 11.93
N VAL A 231 11.45 6.27 12.99
CA VAL A 231 11.27 6.74 14.38
C VAL A 231 12.01 8.06 14.60
N ALA A 232 11.45 8.91 15.46
CA ALA A 232 12.16 10.10 15.95
C ALA A 232 13.35 9.70 16.84
N VAL A 233 14.43 10.47 16.78
CA VAL A 233 15.59 10.34 17.66
C VAL A 233 15.79 11.69 18.34
N PRO A 234 15.74 11.77 19.69
CA PRO A 234 16.01 13.02 20.39
C PRO A 234 17.46 13.47 20.17
N GLY A 235 17.70 14.78 20.21
CA GLY A 235 19.04 15.33 20.20
C GLY A 235 19.68 15.24 21.58
N THR A 236 20.94 15.65 21.69
CA THR A 236 21.64 15.74 22.98
C THR A 236 22.39 17.06 23.11
N LYS A 237 22.44 17.59 24.34
CA LYS A 237 23.30 18.69 24.74
C LYS A 237 24.28 18.16 25.77
N THR A 238 25.57 18.16 25.44
CA THR A 238 26.64 17.74 26.35
C THR A 238 27.44 18.96 26.80
N THR A 239 27.43 19.22 28.10
CA THR A 239 28.18 20.30 28.75
C THR A 239 29.37 19.70 29.48
N THR A 240 30.59 20.08 29.08
CA THR A 240 31.84 19.63 29.69
C THR A 240 32.52 20.78 30.42
N THR A 241 32.73 20.63 31.72
CA THR A 241 33.48 21.58 32.56
C THR A 241 34.83 20.95 32.91
N SER A 242 35.91 21.52 32.37
CA SER A 242 37.28 21.13 32.71
C SER A 242 37.82 21.96 33.88
N TYR A 243 38.89 21.50 34.51
CA TYR A 243 39.51 22.17 35.64
C TYR A 243 41.01 22.35 35.41
N THR A 244 41.53 23.49 35.85
CA THR A 244 42.96 23.81 35.77
C THR A 244 43.51 24.03 37.18
N LEU A 245 44.58 23.32 37.51
CA LEU A 245 45.26 23.44 38.81
C LEU A 245 46.07 24.74 38.87
N ASN A 246 45.86 25.52 39.92
CA ASN A 246 46.80 26.55 40.34
C ASN A 246 47.90 25.91 41.21
N THR A 247 49.14 25.88 40.71
CA THR A 247 50.27 25.22 41.38
C THR A 247 50.81 25.96 42.60
N ASP A 248 50.43 27.22 42.80
CA ASP A 248 50.84 28.00 43.96
C ASP A 248 49.89 27.78 45.15
N THR A 249 48.59 27.60 44.86
CA THR A 249 47.54 27.47 45.89
C THR A 249 47.03 26.05 46.08
N GLY A 250 47.26 25.14 45.12
CA GLY A 250 46.74 23.78 45.14
C GLY A 250 45.24 23.68 44.86
N ILE A 251 44.62 24.73 44.31
CA ILE A 251 43.18 24.80 44.01
C ILE A 251 42.97 24.54 42.52
N ALA A 252 42.05 23.63 42.19
CA ALA A 252 41.60 23.38 40.82
C ALA A 252 40.43 24.30 40.49
N VAL A 253 40.66 25.24 39.57
CA VAL A 253 39.68 26.24 39.13
C VAL A 253 38.89 25.68 37.95
N ALA A 254 37.56 25.78 38.00
CA ALA A 254 36.70 25.40 36.89
C ALA A 254 36.87 26.37 35.71
N ASN A 255 37.08 25.82 34.52
CA ASN A 255 37.11 26.59 33.27
C ASN A 255 35.70 26.89 32.77
N ALA A 256 35.61 27.79 31.79
CA ALA A 256 34.36 28.01 31.08
C ALA A 256 33.86 26.70 30.45
N PRO A 257 32.58 26.32 30.65
CA PRO A 257 32.05 25.07 30.12
C PRO A 257 31.98 25.10 28.60
N VAL A 258 32.29 23.95 27.98
CA VAL A 258 32.14 23.75 26.53
C VAL A 258 30.87 22.95 26.29
N GLU A 259 29.98 23.49 25.46
CA GLU A 259 28.73 22.83 25.06
C GLU A 259 28.89 22.20 23.67
N THR A 260 28.46 20.95 23.53
CA THR A 260 28.34 20.23 22.25
C THR A 260 26.89 19.85 22.05
N ILE A 261 26.31 20.24 20.92
CA ILE A 261 24.91 19.97 20.60
C ILE A 261 24.88 19.00 19.42
N VAL A 262 24.17 17.89 19.58
CA VAL A 262 23.82 16.97 18.51
C VAL A 262 22.33 17.09 18.27
N GLU A 263 21.92 17.53 17.09
CA GLU A 263 20.51 17.68 16.76
C GLU A 263 19.80 16.32 16.64
N GLY A 264 18.54 16.29 17.08
CA GLY A 264 17.68 15.12 16.91
C GLY A 264 17.12 15.02 15.50
N THR A 265 16.61 13.85 15.14
CA THR A 265 15.92 13.63 13.86
C THR A 265 14.42 13.44 14.06
N ALA A 266 13.62 14.04 13.19
CA ALA A 266 12.16 13.93 13.22
C ALA A 266 11.70 12.49 12.90
N ALA A 267 10.53 12.11 13.40
CA ALA A 267 9.83 10.95 12.88
C ALA A 267 9.34 11.25 11.46
N VAL A 268 9.42 10.26 10.57
CA VAL A 268 8.90 10.35 9.21
C VAL A 268 7.69 9.42 9.10
N TYR A 269 6.55 9.97 8.70
CA TYR A 269 5.32 9.24 8.46
C TYR A 269 4.96 9.25 6.98
N LEU A 270 4.54 8.11 6.45
CA LEU A 270 3.88 7.99 5.15
C LEU A 270 2.38 8.23 5.34
N VAL A 271 1.83 9.21 4.63
CA VAL A 271 0.41 9.57 4.67
C VAL A 271 -0.24 9.17 3.36
N GLY A 272 -1.32 8.39 3.45
CA GLY A 272 -2.00 7.84 2.30
C GLY A 272 -2.78 8.85 1.48
N THR A 273 -2.62 8.76 0.15
CA THR A 273 -3.30 9.59 -0.85
C THR A 273 -4.03 8.74 -1.90
N LYS A 274 -4.01 7.41 -1.77
CA LYS A 274 -4.69 6.50 -2.67
C LYS A 274 -6.19 6.76 -2.61
N THR A 275 -6.69 7.41 -3.64
CA THR A 275 -8.11 7.65 -3.80
C THR A 275 -8.67 6.52 -4.65
N THR A 276 -9.65 5.79 -4.11
CA THR A 276 -10.49 4.94 -4.93
C THR A 276 -11.43 5.87 -5.71
N ASN A 277 -11.21 5.99 -7.03
CA ASN A 277 -12.20 6.62 -7.91
C ASN A 277 -13.43 5.72 -7.93
N LEU A 278 -14.31 5.90 -6.93
CA LEU A 278 -15.63 5.31 -6.97
C LEU A 278 -16.40 6.01 -8.10
N PRO A 279 -16.95 5.24 -9.05
CA PRO A 279 -17.65 5.83 -10.16
C PRO A 279 -18.84 6.64 -9.64
N VAL A 280 -18.90 7.91 -10.01
CA VAL A 280 -19.95 8.81 -9.51
C VAL A 280 -21.21 8.51 -10.30
N VAL A 281 -22.16 7.83 -9.64
CA VAL A 281 -23.49 7.57 -10.20
C VAL A 281 -24.38 8.77 -9.92
N THR A 282 -24.87 9.40 -10.97
CA THR A 282 -25.85 10.50 -10.88
C THR A 282 -27.15 10.11 -11.58
N THR A 283 -28.27 10.58 -11.05
CA THR A 283 -29.60 10.40 -11.65
C THR A 283 -30.15 11.78 -12.00
N LYS A 284 -30.60 11.97 -13.24
CA LYS A 284 -31.18 13.22 -13.74
C LYS A 284 -32.56 12.97 -14.34
N GLU A 285 -33.49 13.88 -14.09
CA GLU A 285 -34.79 13.90 -14.77
C GLU A 285 -34.68 14.71 -16.07
N VAL A 286 -35.18 14.13 -17.17
CA VAL A 286 -35.19 14.74 -18.51
C VAL A 286 -36.61 14.69 -19.03
N VAL A 287 -37.08 15.79 -19.62
CA VAL A 287 -38.40 15.89 -20.24
C VAL A 287 -38.25 15.98 -21.75
N GLU A 288 -39.08 15.24 -22.48
CA GLU A 288 -39.18 15.27 -23.94
C GLU A 288 -40.64 15.55 -24.34
N THR A 289 -40.85 16.46 -25.29
CA THR A 289 -42.20 16.78 -25.81
C THR A 289 -42.32 16.40 -27.28
N GLN A 290 -43.46 15.83 -27.65
CA GLN A 290 -43.79 15.39 -29.01
C GLN A 290 -45.20 15.86 -29.38
N VAL A 291 -45.38 16.29 -30.64
CA VAL A 291 -46.69 16.73 -31.14
C VAL A 291 -47.52 15.51 -31.56
N VAL A 292 -48.76 15.44 -31.11
CA VAL A 292 -49.75 14.43 -31.51
C VAL A 292 -50.74 15.08 -32.48
N ALA A 293 -50.69 14.70 -33.75
CA ALA A 293 -51.54 15.29 -34.79
C ALA A 293 -53.03 15.05 -34.52
N PHE A 294 -53.89 16.04 -34.81
CA PHE A 294 -55.34 15.84 -34.79
C PHE A 294 -55.84 15.07 -36.02
N GLU A 295 -56.97 14.38 -35.87
CA GLU A 295 -57.64 13.68 -36.97
C GLU A 295 -58.74 14.54 -37.61
N THR A 296 -59.15 14.22 -38.83
CA THR A 296 -60.29 14.88 -39.50
C THR A 296 -61.49 13.93 -39.55
N ILE A 297 -62.60 14.32 -38.93
CA ILE A 297 -63.85 13.56 -38.91
C ILE A 297 -64.83 14.20 -39.90
N ARG A 298 -65.40 13.38 -40.79
CA ARG A 298 -66.45 13.81 -41.73
C ARG A 298 -67.81 13.34 -41.19
N GLU A 299 -68.74 14.28 -41.01
CA GLU A 299 -70.09 14.00 -40.53
C GLU A 299 -71.12 14.53 -41.53
N ASP A 300 -72.14 13.73 -41.85
CA ASP A 300 -73.19 14.13 -42.79
C ASP A 300 -74.10 15.19 -42.15
N ASP A 301 -74.30 16.32 -42.82
CA ASP A 301 -75.28 17.35 -42.44
C ASP A 301 -76.46 17.33 -43.42
N PRO A 302 -77.66 16.90 -43.01
CA PRO A 302 -78.86 16.88 -43.85
C PRO A 302 -79.29 18.25 -44.39
N ASN A 303 -78.84 19.36 -43.77
CA ASN A 303 -79.17 20.71 -44.19
C ASN A 303 -78.18 21.27 -45.23
N LEU A 304 -77.07 20.58 -45.48
CA LEU A 304 -76.07 20.98 -46.46
C LEU A 304 -76.38 20.35 -47.82
N GLU A 305 -76.33 21.14 -48.89
CA GLU A 305 -76.62 20.62 -50.24
C GLU A 305 -75.65 19.49 -50.64
N VAL A 306 -76.16 18.54 -51.42
CA VAL A 306 -75.41 17.40 -51.95
C VAL A 306 -74.07 17.84 -52.55
N GLY A 307 -72.97 17.31 -52.01
CA GLY A 307 -71.62 17.58 -52.50
C GLY A 307 -70.98 18.90 -52.05
N LYS A 308 -71.65 19.68 -51.18
CA LYS A 308 -71.02 20.81 -50.48
C LYS A 308 -70.38 20.35 -49.17
N GLU A 309 -69.31 21.04 -48.78
CA GLU A 309 -68.56 20.79 -47.54
C GLU A 309 -68.39 22.11 -46.77
N VAL A 310 -68.53 22.06 -45.44
CA VAL A 310 -68.31 23.18 -44.55
C VAL A 310 -67.35 22.75 -43.45
N ASP A 311 -66.23 23.48 -43.34
CA ASP A 311 -65.27 23.31 -42.25
C ASP A 311 -65.82 23.93 -40.95
N GLU A 312 -65.77 23.16 -39.87
CA GLU A 312 -65.98 23.61 -38.50
C GLU A 312 -64.62 24.08 -37.88
N PRO A 313 -64.56 24.61 -36.63
CA PRO A 313 -63.30 25.11 -36.07
C PRO A 313 -62.12 24.13 -36.24
N GLU A 314 -60.96 24.70 -36.57
CA GLU A 314 -59.74 23.93 -36.84
C GLU A 314 -59.40 22.97 -35.69
N GLY A 315 -58.97 21.76 -36.06
CA GLY A 315 -58.47 20.79 -35.10
C GLY A 315 -57.22 21.33 -34.40
N VAL A 316 -56.98 20.87 -33.17
CA VAL A 316 -55.82 21.29 -32.37
C VAL A 316 -54.99 20.06 -32.06
N ASN A 317 -53.70 20.10 -32.40
CA ASN A 317 -52.76 19.03 -32.07
C ASN A 317 -52.66 18.87 -30.54
N GLY A 318 -52.54 17.63 -30.08
CA GLY A 318 -52.20 17.32 -28.69
C GLY A 318 -50.70 17.42 -28.45
N GLU A 319 -50.30 17.45 -27.18
CA GLU A 319 -48.89 17.47 -26.78
C GLU A 319 -48.59 16.26 -25.88
N ARG A 320 -47.72 15.36 -26.32
CA ARG A 320 -47.23 14.24 -25.54
C ARG A 320 -45.97 14.67 -24.80
N THR A 321 -45.98 14.55 -23.48
CA THR A 321 -44.83 14.81 -22.61
C THR A 321 -44.37 13.51 -21.96
N ILE A 322 -43.09 13.18 -22.13
CA ILE A 322 -42.45 11.99 -21.56
C ILE A 322 -41.37 12.43 -20.58
N PHE A 323 -41.47 11.98 -19.33
CA PHE A 323 -40.43 12.16 -18.32
C PHE A 323 -39.56 10.91 -18.25
N TYR A 324 -38.26 11.10 -18.37
CA TYR A 324 -37.26 10.06 -18.25
C TYR A 324 -36.43 10.24 -16.99
N THR A 325 -36.11 9.13 -16.34
CA THR A 325 -35.04 9.05 -15.34
C THR A 325 -33.78 8.53 -16.05
N VAL A 326 -32.75 9.36 -16.15
CA VAL A 326 -31.47 9.03 -16.78
C VAL A 326 -30.42 8.77 -15.72
N ARG A 327 -29.85 7.56 -15.71
CA ARG A 327 -28.73 7.18 -14.83
C ARG A 327 -27.41 7.34 -15.59
N LYS A 328 -26.52 8.15 -15.03
CA LYS A 328 -25.17 8.37 -15.55
C LYS A 328 -24.13 7.82 -14.60
N THR A 329 -23.06 7.25 -15.15
CA THR A 329 -21.87 6.85 -14.42
C THR A 329 -20.70 7.61 -15.03
N ASP A 330 -20.03 8.43 -14.23
CA ASP A 330 -18.93 9.31 -14.66
C ASP A 330 -19.32 10.22 -15.84
N GLY A 331 -20.54 10.78 -15.78
CA GLY A 331 -21.08 11.69 -16.79
C GLY A 331 -21.64 11.01 -18.06
N VAL A 332 -21.41 9.72 -18.26
CA VAL A 332 -21.89 8.94 -19.41
C VAL A 332 -23.24 8.28 -19.09
N GLU A 333 -24.21 8.41 -19.99
CA GLU A 333 -25.52 7.75 -19.88
C GLU A 333 -25.36 6.22 -19.95
N LYS A 334 -25.83 5.52 -18.91
CA LYS A 334 -25.81 4.06 -18.83
C LYS A 334 -27.20 3.45 -18.96
N ALA A 335 -28.23 4.16 -18.51
CA ALA A 335 -29.62 3.70 -18.60
C ALA A 335 -30.57 4.89 -18.67
N ARG A 336 -31.67 4.70 -19.41
CA ARG A 336 -32.81 5.62 -19.51
C ARG A 336 -34.09 4.83 -19.29
N THR A 337 -34.90 5.27 -18.33
CA THR A 337 -36.18 4.63 -18.00
C THR A 337 -37.30 5.65 -18.05
N VAL A 338 -38.46 5.26 -18.59
CA VAL A 338 -39.67 6.10 -18.61
C VAL A 338 -40.24 6.19 -17.19
N LYS A 339 -40.39 7.41 -16.67
CA LYS A 339 -41.02 7.72 -15.38
C LYS A 339 -42.51 7.98 -15.55
N SER A 340 -42.88 8.74 -16.58
CA SER A 340 -44.27 8.97 -16.95
C SER A 340 -44.37 9.37 -18.42
N ASP A 341 -45.52 9.10 -19.02
CA ASP A 341 -45.84 9.38 -20.41
C ASP A 341 -47.32 9.76 -20.46
N SER A 342 -47.60 10.99 -20.88
CA SER A 342 -48.94 11.55 -20.87
C SER A 342 -49.15 12.49 -22.04
N ILE A 343 -50.36 12.51 -22.59
CA ILE A 343 -50.78 13.46 -23.62
C ILE A 343 -51.65 14.51 -22.93
N THR A 344 -51.19 15.75 -22.88
CA THR A 344 -51.92 16.85 -22.26
C THR A 344 -51.46 18.18 -22.87
N PRO A 345 -52.34 18.95 -23.54
CA PRO A 345 -53.75 18.64 -23.83
C PRO A 345 -53.91 17.50 -24.87
N PRO A 346 -55.06 16.80 -24.90
CA PRO A 346 -55.35 15.83 -25.95
C PRO A 346 -55.58 16.52 -27.30
N ALA A 347 -55.36 15.80 -28.40
CA ALA A 347 -55.67 16.30 -29.74
C ALA A 347 -57.19 16.44 -29.91
N THR A 348 -57.63 17.55 -30.47
CA THR A 348 -59.04 17.81 -30.81
C THR A 348 -59.21 17.71 -32.31
N ALA A 349 -60.08 16.80 -32.77
CA ALA A 349 -60.29 16.55 -34.19
C ALA A 349 -60.88 17.76 -34.93
N LYS A 350 -60.53 17.91 -36.22
CA LYS A 350 -61.19 18.82 -37.15
C LYS A 350 -62.46 18.15 -37.66
N VAL A 351 -63.61 18.78 -37.48
CA VAL A 351 -64.89 18.28 -38.01
C VAL A 351 -65.18 18.95 -39.35
N MET A 352 -65.60 18.15 -40.33
CA MET A 352 -66.03 18.62 -41.65
C MET A 352 -67.44 18.11 -41.92
N ARG A 353 -68.39 19.04 -42.10
CA ARG A 353 -69.78 18.71 -42.45
C ARG A 353 -69.88 18.52 -43.95
N VAL A 354 -70.49 17.42 -44.41
CA VAL A 354 -70.70 17.15 -45.84
C VAL A 354 -72.18 16.92 -46.14
N GLY A 355 -72.66 17.44 -47.28
CA GLY A 355 -74.05 17.22 -47.71
C GLY A 355 -74.27 15.77 -48.17
N PRO A 356 -75.43 15.15 -47.85
CA PRO A 356 -75.66 13.73 -48.11
C PRO A 356 -75.59 13.38 -49.60
N LYS A 357 -75.04 12.21 -49.93
CA LYS A 357 -74.91 11.70 -51.30
C LYS A 357 -76.29 11.28 -51.86
N PRO A 358 -76.64 11.54 -53.14
CA PRO A 358 -77.95 11.18 -53.67
C PRO A 358 -78.02 9.66 -53.95
N VAL A 359 -79.11 9.04 -53.52
CA VAL A 359 -79.41 7.63 -53.78
C VAL A 359 -80.18 7.52 -55.11
N HIS A 360 -79.65 6.75 -56.06
CA HIS A 360 -80.32 6.49 -57.34
C HIS A 360 -81.46 5.48 -57.15
N VAL A 361 -82.66 5.84 -57.60
CA VAL A 361 -83.83 4.95 -57.62
C VAL A 361 -84.03 4.46 -59.07
N PRO A 362 -83.97 3.14 -59.34
CA PRO A 362 -84.08 2.60 -60.70
C PRO A 362 -85.52 2.71 -61.23
N VAL A 363 -85.68 2.99 -62.53
CA VAL A 363 -86.99 3.13 -63.20
C VAL A 363 -87.34 1.83 -63.91
N VAL A 364 -88.54 1.28 -63.65
CA VAL A 364 -89.03 0.03 -64.28
C VAL A 364 -90.19 0.32 -65.24
N THR A 365 -90.13 -0.20 -66.46
CA THR A 365 -91.16 -0.05 -67.52
C THR A 365 -91.51 -1.40 -68.16
N THR A 366 -92.71 -1.57 -68.72
CA THR A 366 -93.15 -2.78 -69.44
C THR A 366 -93.68 -2.47 -70.84
N GLU A 367 -93.43 -3.33 -71.82
CA GLU A 367 -93.93 -3.24 -73.21
C GLU A 367 -94.37 -4.60 -73.77
N GLU A 368 -95.18 -4.61 -74.84
CA GLU A 368 -95.65 -5.84 -75.51
C GLU A 368 -94.96 -6.05 -76.86
N VAL A 369 -94.42 -7.26 -77.09
CA VAL A 369 -93.70 -7.64 -78.31
C VAL A 369 -94.40 -8.83 -78.96
N VAL A 370 -94.64 -8.77 -80.27
CA VAL A 370 -95.34 -9.83 -81.03
C VAL A 370 -94.35 -10.57 -81.94
N GLU A 371 -94.35 -11.89 -81.90
CA GLU A 371 -93.51 -12.78 -82.71
C GLU A 371 -94.37 -13.83 -83.44
N THR A 372 -94.05 -14.13 -84.69
CA THR A 372 -94.75 -15.14 -85.51
C THR A 372 -93.84 -16.32 -85.82
N GLN A 373 -94.35 -17.54 -85.68
CA GLN A 373 -93.63 -18.79 -85.95
C GLN A 373 -94.41 -19.68 -86.90
N VAL A 374 -93.70 -20.40 -87.77
CA VAL A 374 -94.30 -21.27 -88.80
C VAL A 374 -94.72 -22.61 -88.17
N VAL A 375 -95.92 -23.09 -88.52
CA VAL A 375 -96.43 -24.42 -88.16
C VAL A 375 -96.41 -25.31 -89.41
N ALA A 376 -95.56 -26.34 -89.43
CA ALA A 376 -95.40 -27.19 -90.62
C ALA A 376 -96.69 -27.97 -90.96
N PHE A 377 -96.98 -28.18 -92.25
CA PHE A 377 -98.06 -29.09 -92.66
C PHE A 377 -97.68 -30.56 -92.56
N GLU A 378 -98.69 -31.41 -92.37
CA GLU A 378 -98.54 -32.88 -92.38
C GLU A 378 -98.74 -33.45 -93.80
N THR A 379 -98.14 -34.60 -94.12
CA THR A 379 -98.37 -35.32 -95.38
C THR A 379 -99.14 -36.61 -95.13
N ILE A 380 -100.31 -36.74 -95.74
CA ILE A 380 -101.21 -37.88 -95.65
C ILE A 380 -101.14 -38.67 -96.97
N ARG A 381 -100.94 -39.98 -96.89
CA ARG A 381 -100.95 -40.88 -98.04
C ARG A 381 -102.16 -41.79 -97.99
N GLU A 382 -102.96 -41.79 -99.04
CA GLU A 382 -104.20 -42.58 -99.13
C GLU A 382 -104.18 -43.47 -100.37
N ASP A 383 -104.61 -44.72 -100.23
CA ASP A 383 -104.64 -45.66 -101.36
C ASP A 383 -105.81 -45.34 -102.30
N ASP A 384 -105.55 -45.32 -103.61
CA ASP A 384 -106.56 -45.18 -104.66
C ASP A 384 -106.63 -46.46 -105.52
N PRO A 385 -107.74 -47.23 -105.43
CA PRO A 385 -107.92 -48.46 -106.21
C PRO A 385 -108.13 -48.21 -107.71
N ASN A 386 -108.32 -46.97 -108.16
CA ASN A 386 -108.45 -46.64 -109.58
C ASN A 386 -107.11 -46.31 -110.23
N LEU A 387 -106.12 -45.90 -109.44
CA LEU A 387 -104.79 -45.55 -109.91
C LEU A 387 -103.93 -46.81 -110.01
N GLU A 388 -103.16 -46.96 -111.09
CA GLU A 388 -102.32 -48.14 -111.33
C GLU A 388 -101.21 -48.28 -110.29
N VAL A 389 -100.90 -49.53 -109.92
CA VAL A 389 -99.81 -49.79 -108.97
C VAL A 389 -98.49 -49.20 -109.49
N GLY A 390 -97.80 -48.45 -108.65
CA GLY A 390 -96.57 -47.72 -109.00
C GLY A 390 -96.76 -46.27 -109.47
N LYS A 391 -98.00 -45.74 -109.49
CA LYS A 391 -98.27 -44.30 -109.72
C LYS A 391 -98.76 -43.61 -108.45
N GLU A 392 -98.37 -42.36 -108.28
CA GLU A 392 -98.82 -41.46 -107.20
C GLU A 392 -99.31 -40.14 -107.78
N VAL A 393 -100.36 -39.57 -107.21
CA VAL A 393 -100.89 -38.24 -107.59
C VAL A 393 -101.15 -37.44 -106.31
N VAL A 394 -100.66 -36.20 -106.26
CA VAL A 394 -101.01 -35.27 -105.18
C VAL A 394 -102.42 -34.76 -105.42
N GLU A 395 -103.34 -35.06 -104.50
CA GLU A 395 -104.72 -34.56 -104.55
C GLU A 395 -104.82 -33.15 -103.97
N THR A 396 -104.11 -32.87 -102.88
CA THR A 396 -104.09 -31.55 -102.22
C THR A 396 -102.65 -31.20 -101.82
N GLU A 397 -102.18 -30.00 -102.17
CA GLU A 397 -100.87 -29.50 -101.73
C GLU A 397 -100.90 -29.04 -100.28
N GLY A 398 -99.83 -29.29 -99.54
CA GLY A 398 -99.71 -28.87 -98.15
C GLY A 398 -99.31 -27.40 -98.01
N VAL A 399 -99.90 -26.70 -97.04
CA VAL A 399 -99.62 -25.28 -96.74
C VAL A 399 -99.33 -25.14 -95.25
N ASN A 400 -98.17 -24.57 -94.91
CA ASN A 400 -97.81 -24.32 -93.51
C ASN A 400 -98.79 -23.33 -92.86
N GLY A 401 -99.10 -23.55 -91.59
CA GLY A 401 -99.78 -22.60 -90.75
C GLY A 401 -98.83 -21.58 -90.11
N GLU A 402 -99.40 -20.70 -89.30
CA GLU A 402 -98.69 -19.67 -88.53
C GLU A 402 -99.24 -19.64 -87.11
N ARG A 403 -98.35 -19.49 -86.13
CA ARG A 403 -98.69 -19.21 -84.73
C ARG A 403 -98.10 -17.88 -84.30
N THR A 404 -98.84 -17.12 -83.51
CA THR A 404 -98.44 -15.81 -83.00
C THR A 404 -98.26 -15.89 -81.49
N ILE A 405 -97.11 -15.42 -81.01
CA ILE A 405 -96.77 -15.35 -79.58
C ILE A 405 -96.60 -13.88 -79.20
N VAL A 406 -97.32 -13.44 -78.16
CA VAL A 406 -97.19 -12.10 -77.59
C VAL A 406 -96.43 -12.21 -76.28
N TYR A 407 -95.39 -11.40 -76.10
CA TYR A 407 -94.58 -11.33 -74.90
C TYR A 407 -94.80 -10.00 -74.16
N THR A 408 -94.79 -10.04 -72.83
CA THR A 408 -94.60 -8.85 -71.99
C THR A 408 -93.12 -8.76 -71.61
N VAL A 409 -92.47 -7.65 -71.96
CA VAL A 409 -91.05 -7.38 -71.68
C VAL A 409 -90.94 -6.32 -70.58
N THR A 410 -90.22 -6.63 -69.50
CA THR A 410 -89.90 -5.70 -68.41
C THR A 410 -88.49 -5.15 -68.59
N LYS A 411 -88.34 -3.84 -68.47
CA LYS A 411 -87.04 -3.13 -68.52
C LYS A 411 -86.78 -2.39 -67.22
N THR A 412 -85.56 -2.48 -66.69
CA THR A 412 -85.07 -1.65 -65.59
C THR A 412 -83.97 -0.73 -66.14
N ASP A 413 -84.14 0.58 -65.99
CA ASP A 413 -83.27 1.62 -66.56
C ASP A 413 -83.03 1.45 -68.07
N GLY A 414 -84.08 1.06 -68.78
CA GLY A 414 -84.07 0.86 -70.23
C GLY A 414 -83.51 -0.48 -70.71
N VAL A 415 -82.97 -1.32 -69.83
CA VAL A 415 -82.43 -2.65 -70.18
C VAL A 415 -83.46 -3.74 -69.88
N GLU A 416 -83.70 -4.65 -70.82
CA GLU A 416 -84.59 -5.80 -70.63
C GLU A 416 -84.10 -6.71 -69.51
N THR A 417 -84.90 -6.85 -68.46
CA THR A 417 -84.60 -7.67 -67.29
C THR A 417 -85.49 -8.91 -67.21
N ALA A 418 -86.65 -8.92 -67.85
CA ALA A 418 -87.52 -10.09 -67.92
C ALA A 418 -88.38 -10.11 -69.20
N ARG A 419 -88.71 -11.31 -69.67
CA ARG A 419 -89.66 -11.56 -70.76
C ARG A 419 -90.57 -12.71 -70.39
N THR A 420 -91.88 -12.51 -70.50
CA THR A 420 -92.88 -13.55 -70.21
C THR A 420 -93.88 -13.66 -71.36
N VAL A 421 -94.34 -14.88 -71.64
CA VAL A 421 -95.37 -15.11 -72.67
C VAL A 421 -96.73 -14.64 -72.13
N LYS A 422 -97.36 -13.71 -72.83
CA LYS A 422 -98.71 -13.23 -72.56
C LYS A 422 -99.77 -14.07 -73.27
N SER A 423 -99.52 -14.50 -74.51
CA SER A 423 -100.38 -15.41 -75.27
C SER A 423 -99.62 -16.17 -76.35
N ASP A 424 -100.05 -17.38 -76.68
CA ASP A 424 -99.56 -18.21 -77.79
C ASP A 424 -100.77 -18.86 -78.46
N SER A 425 -100.99 -18.59 -79.75
CA SER A 425 -102.11 -19.15 -80.49
C SER A 425 -101.75 -19.42 -81.95
N ILE A 426 -102.35 -20.47 -82.53
CA ILE A 426 -102.29 -20.73 -83.97
C ILE A 426 -103.27 -19.74 -84.64
N THR A 427 -102.73 -18.80 -85.40
CA THR A 427 -103.51 -17.79 -86.11
C THR A 427 -103.91 -18.25 -87.50
N THR A 428 -103.11 -19.10 -88.13
CA THR A 428 -103.42 -19.76 -89.41
C THR A 428 -103.17 -21.26 -89.28
N PRO A 429 -104.18 -22.15 -89.42
CA PRO A 429 -103.96 -23.59 -89.35
C PRO A 429 -103.22 -24.11 -90.58
N ALA A 430 -102.37 -25.12 -90.40
CA ALA A 430 -101.71 -25.79 -91.52
C ALA A 430 -102.70 -26.69 -92.29
N THR A 431 -102.58 -26.74 -93.61
CA THR A 431 -103.37 -27.62 -94.48
C THR A 431 -102.49 -28.80 -94.90
N ALA A 432 -102.95 -30.03 -94.69
CA ALA A 432 -102.16 -31.24 -94.98
C ALA A 432 -101.99 -31.49 -96.50
N LYS A 433 -100.84 -32.02 -96.89
CA LYS A 433 -100.58 -32.52 -98.26
C LYS A 433 -101.15 -33.92 -98.41
N VAL A 434 -102.06 -34.15 -99.35
CA VAL A 434 -102.69 -35.48 -99.57
C VAL A 434 -102.16 -36.10 -100.86
N ILE A 435 -101.63 -37.32 -100.77
CA ILE A 435 -101.07 -38.08 -101.90
C ILE A 435 -101.85 -39.38 -102.08
N LYS A 436 -102.45 -39.57 -103.25
CA LYS A 436 -103.13 -40.80 -103.65
C LYS A 436 -102.15 -41.79 -104.26
N VAL A 437 -102.13 -43.03 -103.76
CA VAL A 437 -101.21 -44.10 -104.20
C VAL A 437 -101.98 -45.20 -104.91
N GLY A 438 -101.61 -45.56 -106.14
CA GLY A 438 -102.35 -46.53 -106.94
C GLY A 438 -102.21 -47.98 -106.48
N THR A 439 -103.32 -48.72 -106.47
CA THR A 439 -103.37 -50.16 -106.11
C THR A 439 -103.93 -51.08 -107.21
N LYS A 440 -104.21 -50.58 -108.42
CA LYS A 440 -104.79 -51.36 -109.54
C LYS A 440 -103.73 -52.21 -110.30
N PRO A 441 -103.88 -53.55 -110.43
CA PRO A 441 -102.88 -54.45 -111.06
C PRO A 441 -102.93 -54.50 -112.60
N VAL A 442 -101.77 -54.72 -113.28
CA VAL A 442 -101.60 -54.77 -114.76
C VAL A 442 -101.09 -56.16 -115.22
N ARG A 443 -101.59 -56.72 -116.35
CA ARG A 443 -101.17 -58.02 -116.97
C ARG A 443 -100.76 -57.86 -118.46
N VAL A 444 -99.68 -58.53 -118.90
CA VAL A 444 -99.19 -58.61 -120.31
C VAL A 444 -98.74 -60.05 -120.67
N PRO A 445 -98.97 -60.60 -121.90
CA PRO A 445 -98.59 -61.97 -122.30
C PRO A 445 -97.30 -62.10 -123.15
N VAL A 446 -96.80 -63.34 -123.26
CA VAL A 446 -95.48 -63.84 -123.74
C VAL A 446 -95.34 -63.98 -125.28
N VAL A 447 -94.14 -63.73 -125.83
CA VAL A 447 -93.71 -64.17 -127.19
C VAL A 447 -92.26 -64.71 -127.16
N THR A 448 -92.07 -65.88 -127.77
CA THR A 448 -90.81 -66.61 -128.04
C THR A 448 -90.19 -66.15 -129.36
N THR A 449 -88.85 -66.06 -129.47
CA THR A 449 -88.15 -65.85 -130.75
C THR A 449 -86.83 -66.62 -130.77
N GLU A 450 -86.62 -67.40 -131.83
CA GLU A 450 -85.44 -68.22 -132.13
C GLU A 450 -84.30 -67.41 -132.77
N GLU A 451 -83.10 -67.96 -132.63
CA GLU A 451 -81.76 -67.46 -132.95
C GLU A 451 -81.36 -67.70 -134.42
N VAL A 452 -80.67 -66.74 -135.06
CA VAL A 452 -79.84 -66.97 -136.25
C VAL A 452 -78.54 -66.17 -136.10
N VAL A 453 -77.42 -66.87 -136.31
CA VAL A 453 -76.03 -66.42 -136.16
C VAL A 453 -75.48 -65.90 -137.50
N GLU A 454 -74.75 -64.79 -137.49
CA GLU A 454 -73.72 -64.51 -138.51
C GLU A 454 -72.55 -63.73 -137.89
N THR A 455 -71.34 -64.24 -138.14
CA THR A 455 -70.05 -63.78 -137.60
C THR A 455 -69.44 -62.75 -138.55
N GLN A 456 -68.93 -61.62 -138.02
CA GLN A 456 -67.92 -60.81 -138.72
C GLN A 456 -66.78 -60.46 -137.76
N VAL A 457 -65.55 -60.75 -138.17
CA VAL A 457 -64.29 -60.59 -137.42
C VAL A 457 -63.41 -59.63 -138.20
N VAL A 458 -62.98 -58.49 -137.62
CA VAL A 458 -61.74 -57.76 -137.95
C VAL A 458 -61.43 -56.88 -136.73
N ALA A 459 -60.48 -57.20 -135.85
CA ALA A 459 -59.00 -57.23 -135.93
C ALA A 459 -58.35 -55.95 -135.35
N PHE A 460 -57.40 -56.27 -134.48
CA PHE A 460 -56.48 -55.50 -133.64
C PHE A 460 -55.28 -55.02 -134.47
N GLU A 461 -54.52 -54.04 -133.97
CA GLU A 461 -53.08 -54.03 -134.20
C GLU A 461 -52.32 -53.38 -133.04
N THR A 462 -51.06 -53.79 -132.93
CA THR A 462 -50.28 -53.95 -131.70
C THR A 462 -48.93 -53.31 -131.96
N ILE A 463 -48.37 -52.56 -131.02
CA ILE A 463 -46.94 -52.18 -131.01
C ILE A 463 -46.55 -52.15 -129.50
N ARG A 464 -45.83 -53.14 -128.94
CA ARG A 464 -44.35 -53.34 -128.89
C ARG A 464 -43.60 -52.05 -128.47
N GLU A 465 -42.68 -52.01 -127.52
CA GLU A 465 -41.80 -53.03 -126.91
C GLU A 465 -41.08 -52.37 -125.70
N ASP A 466 -40.90 -53.14 -124.62
CA ASP A 466 -39.75 -53.23 -123.66
C ASP A 466 -39.06 -51.93 -123.15
N ASP A 467 -38.74 -51.69 -121.87
CA ASP A 467 -38.34 -52.53 -120.72
C ASP A 467 -38.12 -51.59 -119.47
N PRO A 468 -37.96 -52.03 -118.21
CA PRO A 468 -38.81 -52.83 -117.33
C PRO A 468 -39.45 -51.96 -116.20
N LYS A 469 -40.79 -51.92 -116.16
CA LYS A 469 -41.67 -51.62 -115.01
C LYS A 469 -41.67 -50.20 -114.36
N HIS A 470 -41.85 -49.12 -115.10
CA HIS A 470 -42.45 -47.83 -114.65
C HIS A 470 -42.89 -47.08 -115.93
N LEU A 471 -43.97 -46.29 -116.08
CA LEU A 471 -44.71 -45.42 -115.18
C LEU A 471 -46.08 -45.03 -115.85
N LYS A 472 -47.16 -45.09 -115.06
CA LYS A 472 -48.43 -44.31 -115.06
C LYS A 472 -48.96 -43.65 -116.36
N LEU A 473 -50.24 -43.92 -116.66
CA LEU A 473 -51.18 -42.87 -117.06
C LEU A 473 -52.56 -43.09 -116.42
N PHE A 474 -53.13 -41.99 -115.94
CA PHE A 474 -54.30 -41.87 -115.08
C PHE A 474 -55.64 -42.16 -115.79
N VAL A 475 -56.56 -42.83 -115.09
CA VAL A 475 -57.97 -42.43 -115.08
C VAL A 475 -58.48 -42.53 -113.63
N LYS A 476 -58.76 -41.37 -113.03
CA LYS A 476 -59.27 -41.20 -111.67
C LYS A 476 -60.79 -41.35 -111.71
N MET A 477 -61.31 -42.34 -111.01
CA MET A 477 -62.75 -42.58 -110.85
C MET A 477 -63.40 -41.59 -109.89
N ILE A 478 -64.29 -40.79 -110.47
CA ILE A 478 -65.60 -40.28 -110.03
C ILE A 478 -65.92 -40.28 -108.51
N GLN A 479 -66.17 -39.06 -108.03
CA GLN A 479 -66.75 -38.65 -106.75
C GLN A 479 -68.11 -38.00 -107.04
N ILE A 480 -69.21 -38.37 -106.36
CA ILE A 480 -70.46 -37.57 -106.28
C ILE A 480 -71.11 -37.85 -104.92
N SER A 481 -71.12 -36.92 -103.94
CA SER A 481 -71.99 -35.73 -103.77
C SER A 481 -73.42 -36.05 -103.31
N LYS A 482 -73.87 -35.39 -102.24
CA LYS A 482 -74.90 -34.34 -102.34
C LYS A 482 -74.75 -33.32 -101.23
#